data_AF-A0A1V2JZM2-F1
#
_entry.id   AF-A0A1V2JZM2-F1
#
_cell.length_a   1.000
_cell.length_b   1.000
_cell.length_c   1.000
_cell.angle_alpha   90.00
_cell.angle_beta   90.00
_cell.angle_gamma   90.00
#
_symmetry.space_group_name_H-M   'P 1'
#
loop_
_entity.id
_entity.type
_entity.pdbx_description
1 polymer ?
#
loop_
_entity_poly.entity_id
_entity_poly.type
_entity_poly.pdbx_seq_one_letter_code
_entity_poly.pdbx_strand_id
1 'polypeptide(L)'
;MGYLCSVLGNKPELIREIEVQAPTDNLYKFLAISGLICMLFFYFDYNQRKEQLQNKKDEWIVSALELNSALDASSRELKALEMRYQKFGSQAKTAEELKAEFDRTATFQQEFNKLGIKVEPTSYKLQIVQRLEEELAALKSRYTSYSAWSLGLFLLGIVLWYYRTQRHLDAKERT
;
A
#
# COMPACT_ATOMS: atom_id res chain seq x y z
N MET A 1 -16.18 28.44 -91.77
CA MET A 1 -14.95 27.71 -91.43
C MET A 1 -14.25 28.53 -90.35
N GLY A 2 -14.47 28.28 -89.06
CA GLY A 2 -13.91 27.18 -88.25
C GLY A 2 -12.64 27.74 -87.58
N TYR A 3 -12.42 27.80 -86.26
CA TYR A 3 -12.90 27.11 -85.06
C TYR A 3 -12.77 28.11 -83.88
N LEU A 4 -13.79 28.46 -83.11
CA LEU A 4 -14.20 27.90 -81.80
C LEU A 4 -13.26 26.85 -81.17
N CYS A 5 -12.50 27.28 -80.15
CA CYS A 5 -11.93 26.54 -78.99
C CYS A 5 -10.78 27.41 -78.45
N SER A 6 -10.60 27.81 -77.19
CA SER A 6 -11.10 27.46 -75.85
C SER A 6 -10.81 28.71 -74.99
N VAL A 7 -11.75 29.45 -74.39
CA VAL A 7 -12.71 29.12 -73.32
C VAL A 7 -12.08 28.32 -72.19
N LEU A 8 -11.73 29.06 -71.13
CA LEU A 8 -11.70 28.66 -69.72
C LEU A 8 -10.59 27.69 -69.29
N GLY A 9 -9.36 28.19 -69.21
CA GLY A 9 -8.34 27.70 -68.28
C GLY A 9 -8.61 28.18 -66.85
N ASN A 10 -9.82 27.96 -66.34
CA ASN A 10 -10.17 28.24 -64.96
C ASN A 10 -9.86 26.97 -64.14
N LYS A 11 -8.69 26.92 -63.51
CA LYS A 11 -8.43 25.97 -62.42
C LYS A 11 -8.00 26.73 -61.17
N PRO A 12 -8.92 27.35 -60.42
CA PRO A 12 -8.72 27.55 -59.01
C PRO A 12 -9.07 26.23 -58.30
N GLU A 13 -8.31 25.17 -58.55
CA GLU A 13 -8.24 24.05 -57.60
C GLU A 13 -7.08 24.34 -56.65
N LEU A 14 -7.15 25.50 -56.01
CA LEU A 14 -6.69 25.67 -54.64
C LEU A 14 -7.71 24.92 -53.76
N ILE A 15 -7.79 23.60 -53.97
CA ILE A 15 -8.18 22.71 -52.89
C ILE A 15 -7.03 22.92 -51.91
N ARG A 16 -7.22 23.91 -51.02
CA ARG A 16 -6.70 23.78 -49.67
C ARG A 16 -7.18 22.40 -49.26
N GLU A 17 -6.32 21.40 -49.44
CA GLU A 17 -6.10 20.44 -48.38
C GLU A 17 -5.82 21.33 -47.17
N ILE A 18 -6.90 21.76 -46.53
CA ILE A 18 -6.93 21.78 -45.09
C ILE A 18 -6.58 20.31 -44.82
N GLU A 19 -5.28 20.05 -44.71
CA GLU A 19 -4.77 18.95 -43.93
C GLU A 19 -5.48 19.17 -42.62
N VAL A 20 -6.65 18.55 -42.49
CA VAL A 20 -7.20 18.15 -41.23
C VAL A 20 -6.21 17.10 -40.78
N GLN A 21 -5.02 17.58 -40.37
CA GLN A 21 -4.03 16.89 -39.57
C GLN A 21 -4.84 16.55 -38.33
N ALA A 22 -5.47 15.39 -38.42
CA ALA A 22 -6.75 15.14 -37.78
C ALA A 22 -6.61 15.25 -36.27
N PRO A 23 -7.72 15.46 -35.53
CA PRO A 23 -7.77 15.41 -34.06
C PRO A 23 -7.12 14.16 -33.44
N THR A 24 -6.74 13.17 -34.25
CA THR A 24 -5.95 11.98 -33.91
C THR A 24 -4.53 12.27 -33.41
N ASP A 25 -3.85 13.36 -33.82
CA ASP A 25 -2.50 13.64 -33.26
C ASP A 25 -2.58 13.99 -31.77
N ASN A 26 -3.61 14.74 -31.39
CA ASN A 26 -3.91 15.02 -29.98
C ASN A 26 -4.34 13.77 -29.23
N LEU A 27 -4.98 12.80 -29.89
CA LEU A 27 -5.45 11.57 -29.27
C LEU A 27 -4.30 10.67 -28.77
N TYR A 28 -3.26 10.44 -29.57
CA TYR A 28 -2.14 9.57 -29.17
C TYR A 28 -1.28 10.21 -28.08
N LYS A 29 -1.06 11.53 -28.18
CA LYS A 29 -0.41 12.32 -27.12
C LYS A 29 -1.22 12.29 -25.83
N PHE A 30 -2.54 12.44 -25.91
CA PHE A 30 -3.43 12.32 -24.76
C PHE A 30 -3.39 10.92 -24.14
N LEU A 31 -3.35 9.85 -24.95
CA LEU A 31 -3.21 8.49 -24.46
C LEU A 31 -1.89 8.28 -23.72
N ALA A 32 -0.78 8.81 -24.25
CA ALA A 32 0.50 8.76 -23.58
C ALA A 32 0.47 9.53 -22.24
N ILE A 33 0.04 10.80 -22.28
CA ILE A 33 -0.01 11.66 -21.09
C ILE A 33 -0.93 11.08 -20.02
N SER A 34 -2.10 10.56 -20.39
CA SER A 34 -3.03 9.92 -19.45
C SER A 34 -2.43 8.66 -18.83
N GLY A 35 -1.75 7.81 -19.61
CA GLY A 35 -1.01 6.66 -19.07
C GLY A 35 0.07 7.07 -18.06
N LEU A 36 0.83 8.14 -18.36
CA LEU A 36 1.85 8.67 -17.45
C LEU A 36 1.24 9.23 -16.15
N ILE A 37 0.15 10.00 -16.27
CA ILE A 37 -0.55 10.56 -15.10
C ILE A 37 -1.11 9.43 -14.23
N CYS A 38 -1.75 8.42 -14.83
CA CYS A 38 -2.24 7.25 -14.09
C CYS A 38 -1.10 6.52 -13.38
N MET A 39 0.03 6.32 -14.03
CA MET A 39 1.21 5.68 -13.42
C MET A 39 1.72 6.46 -12.20
N LEU A 40 1.86 7.79 -12.32
CA LEU A 40 2.26 8.65 -11.21
C LEU A 40 1.24 8.63 -10.07
N PHE A 41 -0.04 8.71 -10.40
CA PHE A 41 -1.13 8.64 -9.42
C PHE A 41 -1.09 7.34 -8.63
N PHE A 42 -1.00 6.18 -9.30
CA PHE A 42 -0.92 4.89 -8.63
C PHE A 42 0.35 4.75 -7.80
N TYR A 43 1.48 5.31 -8.25
CA TYR A 43 2.71 5.32 -7.47
C TYR A 43 2.57 6.09 -6.16
N PHE A 44 1.99 7.31 -6.20
CA PHE A 44 1.78 8.12 -5.00
C PHE A 44 0.76 7.49 -4.05
N ASP A 45 -0.39 7.07 -4.56
CA ASP A 45 -1.45 6.43 -3.77
C ASP A 45 -0.98 5.11 -3.14
N TYR A 46 -0.15 4.32 -3.85
CA TYR A 46 0.49 3.13 -3.29
C TYR A 46 1.38 3.47 -2.08
N ASN A 47 2.27 4.46 -2.22
CA ASN A 47 3.20 4.81 -1.14
C ASN A 47 2.45 5.33 0.08
N GLN A 48 1.43 6.17 -0.11
CA GLN A 48 0.61 6.68 0.98
C GLN A 48 -0.10 5.55 1.74
N ARG A 49 -0.75 4.62 1.03
CA ARG A 49 -1.46 3.49 1.65
C ARG A 49 -0.51 2.48 2.30
N LYS A 50 0.64 2.24 1.67
CA LYS A 50 1.69 1.38 2.22
C LYS A 50 2.18 1.93 3.54
N GLU A 51 2.50 3.22 3.61
CA GLU A 51 2.93 3.89 4.84
C GLU A 51 1.87 3.78 5.95
N GLN A 52 0.60 4.05 5.63
CA GLN A 52 -0.50 3.92 6.60
C GLN A 52 -0.63 2.49 7.15
N LEU A 53 -0.51 1.46 6.30
CA LEU A 53 -0.57 0.07 6.71
C LEU A 53 0.67 -0.36 7.50
N GLN A 54 1.85 0.13 7.11
CA GLN A 54 3.10 -0.13 7.84
C GLN A 54 3.04 0.48 9.24
N ASN A 55 2.62 1.73 9.37
CA ASN A 55 2.49 2.40 10.66
C ASN A 55 1.51 1.65 11.58
N LYS A 56 0.38 1.18 11.05
CA LYS A 56 -0.54 0.31 11.80
C LYS A 56 0.13 -0.98 12.23
N LYS A 57 0.87 -1.65 11.33
CA LYS A 57 1.59 -2.89 11.65
C LYS A 57 2.57 -2.67 12.79
N ASP A 58 3.34 -1.59 12.73
CA ASP A 58 4.36 -1.26 13.72
C ASP A 58 3.73 -0.92 15.09
N GLU A 59 2.63 -0.17 15.11
CA GLU A 59 1.85 0.10 16.33
C GLU A 59 1.37 -1.20 17.00
N TRP A 60 0.87 -2.16 16.21
CA TRP A 60 0.45 -3.47 16.72
C TRP A 60 1.62 -4.31 17.22
N ILE A 61 2.77 -4.26 16.56
CA ILE A 61 3.99 -4.96 17.00
C ILE A 61 4.48 -4.40 18.33
N VAL A 62 4.56 -3.07 18.47
CA VAL A 62 4.94 -2.42 19.73
C VAL A 62 3.98 -2.80 20.84
N SER A 63 2.67 -2.73 20.57
CA SER A 63 1.63 -3.14 21.53
C SER A 63 1.70 -4.62 21.92
N ALA A 64 2.23 -5.50 21.05
CA ALA A 64 2.46 -6.90 21.35
C ALA A 64 3.73 -7.09 22.21
N LEU A 65 4.79 -6.34 21.93
CA LEU A 65 6.04 -6.35 22.71
C LEU A 65 5.85 -5.80 24.13
N GLU A 66 5.08 -4.72 24.28
CA GLU A 66 4.72 -4.16 25.58
C GLU A 66 3.94 -5.19 26.43
N LEU A 67 2.98 -5.88 25.82
CA LEU A 67 2.23 -6.92 26.50
C LEU A 67 3.12 -8.11 26.92
N ASN A 68 4.00 -8.57 26.03
CA ASN A 68 4.92 -9.66 26.33
C ASN A 68 5.91 -9.28 27.43
N SER A 69 6.42 -8.05 27.44
CA SER A 69 7.34 -7.59 28.49
C SER A 69 6.64 -7.44 29.84
N ALA A 70 5.39 -6.96 29.87
CA ALA A 70 4.57 -6.94 31.07
C ALA A 70 4.29 -8.37 31.59
N LEU A 71 4.00 -9.31 30.69
CA LEU A 71 3.76 -10.71 31.04
C LEU A 71 5.03 -11.39 31.58
N ASP A 72 6.19 -11.12 30.98
CA ASP A 72 7.49 -11.60 31.45
C ASP A 72 7.86 -11.03 32.82
N ALA A 73 7.64 -9.73 33.06
CA ALA A 73 7.86 -9.12 34.37
C ALA A 73 6.99 -9.78 35.45
N SER A 74 5.72 -9.99 35.14
CA SER A 74 4.75 -10.64 36.04
C SER A 74 5.11 -12.10 36.32
N SER A 75 5.56 -12.82 35.29
CA SER A 75 6.05 -14.21 35.42
C SER A 75 7.29 -14.30 36.32
N ARG A 76 8.21 -13.34 36.22
CA ARG A 76 9.39 -13.26 37.10
C ARG A 76 9.00 -12.98 38.54
N GLU A 77 8.04 -12.09 38.78
CA GLU A 77 7.51 -11.82 40.12
C GLU A 77 6.83 -13.06 40.72
N LEU A 78 6.00 -13.77 39.94
CA LEU A 78 5.38 -15.02 40.35
C LEU A 78 6.43 -16.08 40.71
N LYS A 79 7.48 -16.26 39.89
CA LYS A 79 8.59 -17.17 40.22
C LYS A 79 9.36 -16.75 41.48
N ALA A 80 9.56 -15.45 41.69
CA ALA A 80 10.21 -14.95 42.88
C ALA A 80 9.36 -15.19 44.15
N LEU A 81 8.05 -15.03 44.04
CA LEU A 81 7.07 -15.39 45.07
C LEU A 81 7.08 -16.89 45.35
N GLU A 82 7.06 -17.73 44.31
CA GLU A 82 7.12 -19.18 44.44
C GLU A 82 8.41 -19.65 45.13
N MET A 83 9.58 -19.10 44.75
CA MET A 83 10.84 -19.39 45.43
C MET A 83 10.86 -18.94 46.89
N ARG A 84 10.23 -17.80 47.22
CA ARG A 84 10.05 -17.37 48.62
C ARG A 84 9.15 -18.36 49.37
N TYR A 85 8.05 -18.79 48.77
CA TYR A 85 7.14 -19.77 49.34
C TYR A 85 7.83 -21.11 49.61
N GLN A 86 8.63 -21.62 48.68
CA GLN A 86 9.41 -22.84 48.87
C GLN A 86 10.44 -22.71 50.01
N LYS A 87 11.09 -21.54 50.13
CA LYS A 87 11.96 -21.24 51.30
C LYS A 87 11.17 -21.21 52.60
N PHE A 88 9.95 -20.67 52.62
CA PHE A 88 9.11 -20.66 53.81
C PHE A 88 8.51 -22.04 54.15
N GLY A 89 8.23 -22.90 53.18
CA GLY A 89 7.75 -24.27 53.42
C GLY A 89 8.74 -25.18 54.15
N SER A 90 10.01 -24.80 54.22
CA SER A 90 11.06 -25.51 54.99
C SER A 90 11.25 -24.98 56.42
N GLN A 91 10.53 -23.92 56.81
CA GLN A 91 10.44 -23.41 58.18
C GLN A 91 9.00 -23.57 58.67
N ALA A 92 8.78 -24.40 59.70
CA ALA A 92 7.44 -24.67 60.24
C ALA A 92 6.80 -23.38 60.79
N LYS A 93 6.02 -22.68 59.96
CA LYS A 93 5.21 -21.52 60.35
C LYS A 93 3.83 -21.95 60.86
N THR A 94 3.29 -21.20 61.82
CA THR A 94 1.94 -21.35 62.37
C THR A 94 0.88 -21.06 61.29
N ALA A 95 -0.24 -21.76 61.33
CA ALA A 95 -1.30 -21.69 60.31
C ALA A 95 -1.84 -20.28 60.01
N GLU A 96 -1.73 -19.35 60.96
CA GLU A 96 -2.14 -17.94 60.81
C GLU A 96 -1.22 -17.14 59.89
N GLU A 97 0.10 -17.36 59.92
CA GLU A 97 1.04 -16.69 59.01
C GLU A 97 0.86 -17.17 57.56
N LEU A 98 0.54 -18.45 57.40
CA LEU A 98 0.26 -19.04 56.08
C LEU A 98 -1.01 -18.46 55.46
N LYS A 99 -2.05 -18.24 56.26
CA LYS A 99 -3.31 -17.64 55.82
C LYS A 99 -3.14 -16.16 55.44
N ALA A 100 -2.36 -15.40 56.23
CA ALA A 100 -2.06 -14.00 55.95
C ALA A 100 -1.27 -13.82 54.63
N GLU A 101 -0.33 -14.73 54.31
CA GLU A 101 0.35 -14.70 53.01
C GLU A 101 -0.56 -15.11 51.84
N PHE A 102 -1.47 -16.07 52.06
CA PHE A 102 -2.44 -16.47 51.03
C PHE A 102 -3.39 -15.32 50.69
N ASP A 103 -3.92 -14.61 51.69
CA ASP A 103 -4.77 -13.44 51.51
C ASP A 103 -4.02 -12.29 50.82
N ARG A 104 -2.72 -12.14 51.09
CA ARG A 104 -1.85 -11.17 50.41
C ARG A 104 -1.62 -11.51 48.94
N THR A 105 -1.45 -12.80 48.64
CA THR A 105 -1.25 -13.29 47.27
C THR A 105 -2.56 -13.21 46.48
N ALA A 106 -3.68 -13.49 47.12
CA ALA A 106 -5.01 -13.35 46.54
C ALA A 106 -5.37 -11.89 46.25
N THR A 107 -5.01 -10.96 47.13
CA THR A 107 -5.16 -9.51 46.88
C THR A 107 -4.24 -9.05 45.77
N PHE A 108 -3.00 -9.54 45.69
CA PHE A 108 -2.10 -9.26 44.57
C PHE A 108 -2.66 -9.78 43.23
N GLN A 109 -3.19 -11.00 43.19
CA GLN A 109 -3.84 -11.56 42.00
C GLN A 109 -5.09 -10.76 41.60
N GLN A 110 -5.87 -10.28 42.58
CA GLN A 110 -7.01 -9.41 42.32
C GLN A 110 -6.60 -8.03 41.82
N GLU A 111 -5.54 -7.42 42.37
CA GLU A 111 -4.99 -6.16 41.86
C GLU A 111 -4.41 -6.32 40.46
N PHE A 112 -3.73 -7.43 40.18
CA PHE A 112 -3.24 -7.77 38.86
C PHE A 112 -4.37 -7.94 37.84
N ASN A 113 -5.46 -8.61 38.23
CA ASN A 113 -6.66 -8.73 37.40
C ASN A 113 -7.41 -7.38 37.26
N LYS A 114 -7.39 -6.51 38.29
CA LYS A 114 -7.98 -5.15 38.27
C LYS A 114 -7.16 -4.16 37.46
N LEU A 115 -5.83 -4.34 37.38
CA LEU A 115 -4.95 -3.62 36.46
C LEU A 115 -5.34 -3.86 35.00
N GLY A 116 -6.31 -4.73 34.73
CA GLY A 116 -7.11 -4.63 33.53
C GLY A 116 -6.29 -4.87 32.28
N ILE A 117 -5.20 -5.64 32.41
CA ILE A 117 -4.58 -6.28 31.27
C ILE A 117 -5.66 -7.25 30.79
N LYS A 118 -6.58 -6.75 29.96
CA LYS A 118 -7.23 -7.54 28.94
C LYS A 118 -6.07 -8.05 28.12
N VAL A 119 -5.51 -9.18 28.56
CA VAL A 119 -4.59 -9.97 27.77
C VAL A 119 -5.47 -10.48 26.64
N GLU A 120 -5.71 -9.62 25.65
CA GLU A 120 -6.12 -10.10 24.35
C GLU A 120 -5.10 -11.19 24.02
N PRO A 121 -5.56 -12.41 23.74
CA PRO A 121 -4.67 -13.53 23.61
C PRO A 121 -3.63 -13.16 22.56
N THR A 122 -2.35 -13.30 22.88
CA THR A 122 -1.23 -12.89 22.00
C THR A 122 -1.37 -13.46 20.58
N SER A 123 -2.07 -14.59 20.44
CA SER A 123 -2.48 -15.18 19.17
C SER A 123 -3.37 -14.27 18.31
N TYR A 124 -4.28 -13.50 18.90
CA TYR A 124 -5.13 -12.54 18.18
C TYR A 124 -4.32 -11.38 17.61
N LYS A 125 -3.39 -10.82 18.39
CA LYS A 125 -2.49 -9.76 17.89
C LYS A 125 -1.58 -10.26 16.77
N LEU A 126 -1.05 -11.48 16.88
CA LEU A 126 -0.28 -12.13 15.81
C LEU A 126 -1.10 -12.33 14.52
N GLN A 127 -2.37 -12.75 14.64
CA GLN A 127 -3.27 -12.89 13.50
C GLN A 127 -3.55 -11.54 12.82
N ILE A 128 -3.68 -10.45 13.59
CA ILE A 128 -3.83 -9.10 13.03
C ILE A 128 -2.59 -8.70 12.23
N VAL A 129 -1.39 -8.92 12.78
CA VAL A 129 -0.14 -8.60 12.07
C VAL A 129 -0.03 -9.42 10.78
N GLN A 130 -0.33 -10.72 10.80
CA GLN A 130 -0.34 -11.56 9.60
C GLN A 130 -1.33 -11.05 8.55
N ARG A 131 -2.56 -10.69 8.96
CA ARG A 131 -3.55 -10.10 8.06
C ARG A 131 -3.06 -8.81 7.42
N LEU A 132 -2.40 -7.93 8.18
CA LEU A 132 -1.83 -6.69 7.65
C LEU A 132 -0.70 -6.95 6.64
N GLU A 133 0.09 -8.01 6.84
CA GLU A 133 1.12 -8.42 5.87
C GLU A 133 0.51 -8.95 4.56
N GLU A 134 -0.54 -9.75 4.66
CA GLU A 134 -1.31 -10.20 3.50
C GLU A 134 -1.95 -9.03 2.76
N GLU A 135 -2.53 -8.07 3.48
CA GLU A 135 -3.09 -6.85 2.91
C GLU A 135 -2.02 -6.00 2.19
N LEU A 136 -0.83 -5.86 2.78
CA LEU A 136 0.31 -5.17 2.15
C LEU A 136 0.78 -5.89 0.89
N ALA A 137 0.85 -7.23 0.91
CA ALA A 137 1.22 -8.02 -0.26
C ALA A 137 0.17 -7.89 -1.39
N ALA A 138 -1.11 -7.97 -1.04
CA ALA A 138 -2.22 -7.79 -1.97
C ALA A 138 -2.27 -6.35 -2.52
N LEU A 139 -1.96 -5.35 -1.70
CA LEU A 139 -1.84 -3.96 -2.13
C LEU A 139 -0.70 -3.82 -3.16
N LYS A 140 0.50 -4.30 -2.83
CA LYS A 140 1.66 -4.28 -3.74
C LYS A 140 1.33 -4.95 -5.07
N SER A 141 0.72 -6.13 -5.05
CA SER A 141 0.34 -6.87 -6.26
C SER A 141 -0.60 -6.05 -7.16
N ARG A 142 -1.71 -5.54 -6.60
CA ARG A 142 -2.70 -4.74 -7.33
C ARG A 142 -2.10 -3.48 -7.95
N TYR A 143 -1.32 -2.71 -7.19
CA TYR A 143 -0.73 -1.47 -7.69
C TYR A 143 0.40 -1.72 -8.70
N THR A 144 1.11 -2.85 -8.58
CA THR A 144 2.09 -3.27 -9.59
C THR A 144 1.37 -3.55 -10.92
N SER A 145 0.24 -4.27 -10.89
CA SER A 145 -0.57 -4.50 -12.09
C SER A 145 -1.10 -3.19 -12.68
N TYR A 146 -1.67 -2.29 -11.87
CA TYR A 146 -2.17 -1.00 -12.36
C TYR A 146 -1.06 -0.12 -12.96
N SER A 147 0.11 -0.10 -12.34
CA SER A 147 1.27 0.61 -12.86
C SER A 147 1.75 0.00 -14.18
N ALA A 148 1.76 -1.33 -14.30
CA ALA A 148 2.12 -2.02 -15.55
C ALA A 148 1.13 -1.71 -16.68
N TRP A 149 -0.18 -1.71 -16.40
CA TRP A 149 -1.20 -1.32 -17.38
C TRP A 149 -1.05 0.14 -17.80
N SER A 150 -0.78 1.04 -16.85
CA SER A 150 -0.59 2.47 -17.12
C SER A 150 0.66 2.73 -17.96
N LEU A 151 1.76 2.03 -17.66
CA LEU A 151 2.98 2.06 -18.46
C LEU A 151 2.72 1.49 -19.87
N GLY A 152 1.94 0.42 -19.99
CA GLY A 152 1.52 -0.13 -21.26
C GLY A 152 0.75 0.88 -22.12
N LEU A 153 -0.20 1.61 -21.52
CA LEU A 153 -0.94 2.68 -22.20
C LEU A 153 -0.03 3.84 -22.62
N PHE A 154 0.91 4.24 -21.74
CA PHE A 154 1.89 5.26 -22.06
C PHE A 154 2.75 4.89 -23.28
N LEU A 155 3.34 3.69 -23.26
CA LEU A 155 4.17 3.19 -24.35
C LEU A 155 3.36 3.01 -25.64
N LEU A 156 2.13 2.50 -25.55
CA LEU A 156 1.23 2.37 -26.70
C LEU A 156 0.93 3.74 -27.33
N GLY A 157 0.67 4.76 -26.51
CA GLY A 157 0.46 6.14 -26.97
C GLY A 157 1.68 6.68 -27.73
N ILE A 158 2.89 6.48 -27.21
CA ILE A 158 4.14 6.89 -27.87
C ILE A 158 4.34 6.14 -29.19
N VAL A 159 4.16 4.82 -29.19
CA VAL A 159 4.33 4.00 -30.40
C VAL A 159 3.34 4.43 -31.49
N LEU A 160 2.07 4.60 -31.15
CA LEU A 160 1.06 5.05 -32.10
C LEU A 160 1.36 6.45 -32.63
N TRP A 161 1.75 7.37 -31.75
CA TRP A 161 2.14 8.73 -32.14
C TRP A 161 3.32 8.73 -33.12
N TYR A 162 4.37 7.96 -32.82
CA TYR A 162 5.55 7.89 -33.68
C TYR A 162 5.22 7.32 -35.07
N TYR A 163 4.55 6.17 -35.12
CA TYR A 163 4.28 5.49 -36.39
C TYR A 163 3.20 6.18 -37.23
N ARG A 164 2.19 6.80 -36.62
CA ARG A 164 1.05 7.41 -37.33
C ARG A 164 1.21 8.89 -37.61
N THR A 165 1.93 9.64 -36.77
CA THR A 165 2.12 11.07 -37.00
C THR A 165 3.57 11.36 -37.37
N GLN A 166 4.51 11.09 -36.46
CA GLN A 166 5.88 11.60 -36.58
C GLN A 166 6.59 11.09 -37.83
N ARG A 167 6.46 9.79 -38.14
CA ARG A 167 7.10 9.18 -39.32
C ARG A 167 6.68 9.84 -40.64
N HIS A 168 5.43 10.30 -40.76
CA HIS A 168 4.94 10.98 -41.96
C HIS A 168 5.48 12.40 -42.07
N LEU A 169 5.61 13.10 -40.93
CA LEU A 169 6.23 14.43 -40.87
C LEU A 169 7.72 14.36 -41.22
N ASP A 170 8.45 13.42 -40.62
CA ASP A 170 9.88 13.19 -40.89
C ASP A 170 10.14 12.83 -42.37
N ALA A 171 9.19 12.18 -43.04
CA ALA A 171 9.28 11.84 -44.46
C ALA A 171 9.07 13.06 -45.36
N LYS A 172 8.15 13.97 -45.00
CA LYS A 172 7.88 15.21 -45.74
C LYS A 172 9.06 16.19 -45.66
N GLU A 173 9.73 16.30 -44.53
CA GLU A 173 10.88 17.20 -44.37
C GLU A 173 12.12 16.77 -45.18
N ARG A 174 12.19 15.52 -45.62
CA ARG A 174 13.31 14.97 -46.41
C ARG A 174 13.15 15.11 -47.92
N THR A 175 11.95 15.44 -48.39
CA THR A 175 11.62 15.69 -49.82
C THR A 175 11.54 17.16 -50.10
#